data_AF-A0AA38ZXN7-F1
#
_entry.id   AF-A0AA38ZXN7-F1
#
_cell.length_a   1.000
_cell.length_b   1.000
_cell.length_c   1.000
_cell.angle_alpha   90.00
_cell.angle_beta   90.00
_cell.angle_gamma   90.00
#
_symmetry.space_group_name_H-M   'P 1'
#
loop_
_entity.id
_entity.type
_entity.pdbx_description
1 polymer ?
#
loop_
_entity_poly.entity_id
_entity_poly.type
_entity_poly.pdbx_seq_one_letter_code
_entity_poly.pdbx_strand_id
1 'polypeptide(L)'
;MSFRFKNMWLKEKAFKDKVQAWWKGLNSSESASYVLAVKLKALKSLLIDWNRMDLGKMKVNKALALNQVDFWDKVELTRPLTIHELEARRGAKEDFKKWVLLEEISWRQKSREVWLREGDKNTSFLVKIISSWLTEENGLDMGW
;
A
#
# COMPACT_ATOMS: atom_id res chain seq x y z
N MET A 1 -3.55 -8.91 14.82
CA MET A 1 -3.73 -8.09 13.60
C MET A 1 -3.77 -9.04 12.40
N SER A 2 -4.82 -9.01 11.58
CA SER A 2 -4.90 -9.88 10.38
C SER A 2 -3.90 -9.43 9.31
N PHE A 3 -3.31 -10.37 8.58
CA PHE A 3 -2.38 -10.07 7.50
C PHE A 3 -3.14 -9.55 6.29
N ARG A 4 -2.61 -8.48 5.69
CA ARG A 4 -3.12 -7.85 4.48
C ARG A 4 -1.94 -7.54 3.58
N PHE A 5 -2.01 -8.01 2.35
CA PHE A 5 -1.05 -7.66 1.33
C PHE A 5 -1.08 -6.14 1.11
N LYS A 6 0.08 -5.46 1.00
CA LYS A 6 0.11 -4.02 0.72
C LYS A 6 0.49 -3.77 -0.74
N ASN A 7 -0.37 -3.06 -1.45
CA ASN A 7 -0.20 -2.80 -2.89
C ASN A 7 1.07 -1.99 -3.19
N MET A 8 1.54 -1.18 -2.25
CA MET A 8 2.80 -0.44 -2.38
C MET A 8 4.02 -1.35 -2.57
N TRP A 9 3.99 -2.60 -2.07
CA TRP A 9 5.09 -3.55 -2.24
C TRP A 9 5.38 -3.85 -3.70
N LEU A 10 4.35 -3.88 -4.56
CA LEU A 10 4.48 -4.15 -5.99
C LEU A 10 5.22 -3.04 -6.75
N LYS A 11 5.41 -1.87 -6.14
CA LYS A 11 6.14 -0.75 -6.74
C LYS A 11 7.64 -0.80 -6.45
N GLU A 12 8.06 -1.63 -5.50
CA GLU A 12 9.49 -1.82 -5.23
C GLU A 12 10.08 -2.80 -6.22
N LYS A 13 11.10 -2.37 -6.98
CA LYS A 13 11.69 -3.16 -8.09
C LYS A 13 12.12 -4.56 -7.65
N ALA A 14 12.70 -4.67 -6.45
CA ALA A 14 13.21 -5.93 -5.90
C ALA A 14 12.15 -6.81 -5.21
N PHE A 15 10.86 -6.46 -5.27
CA PHE A 15 9.82 -7.18 -4.53
C PHE A 15 9.72 -8.66 -4.95
N LYS A 16 9.63 -8.91 -6.26
CA LYS A 16 9.50 -10.29 -6.79
C LYS A 16 10.73 -11.12 -6.43
N ASP A 17 11.93 -10.54 -6.58
CA ASP A 17 13.19 -11.22 -6.30
C ASP A 17 13.31 -11.61 -4.83
N LYS A 18 12.92 -10.71 -3.91
CA LYS A 18 12.86 -10.99 -2.46
C LYS A 18 11.91 -12.12 -2.14
N VAL A 19 10.67 -12.06 -2.66
CA VAL A 19 9.67 -13.11 -2.42
C VAL A 19 10.13 -14.45 -2.97
N GLN A 20 10.74 -14.47 -4.15
CA GLN A 20 11.28 -15.70 -4.74
C GLN A 20 12.44 -16.26 -3.92
N ALA A 21 13.35 -15.42 -3.44
CA ALA A 21 14.46 -15.84 -2.58
C ALA A 21 13.93 -16.46 -1.27
N TRP A 22 12.98 -15.81 -0.61
CA TRP A 22 12.32 -16.35 0.58
C TRP A 22 11.61 -17.68 0.30
N TRP A 23 10.88 -17.76 -0.81
CA TRP A 23 10.14 -18.97 -1.19
C TRP A 23 11.03 -20.19 -1.42
N LYS A 24 12.20 -19.98 -2.04
CA LYS A 24 13.21 -21.02 -2.30
C LYS A 24 13.95 -21.43 -1.04
N GLY A 25 14.18 -20.51 -0.10
CA GLY A 25 14.87 -20.80 1.17
C GLY A 25 14.03 -21.63 2.15
N LEU A 26 12.72 -21.74 1.93
CA LEU A 26 11.82 -22.56 2.74
C LEU A 26 11.80 -23.99 2.17
N ASN A 27 12.49 -24.92 2.83
CA ASN A 27 12.49 -26.34 2.47
C ASN A 27 11.83 -27.16 3.59
N SER A 28 10.96 -28.09 3.21
CA SER A 28 10.34 -29.05 4.13
C SER A 28 10.10 -30.36 3.41
N SER A 29 10.41 -31.49 4.07
CA SER A 29 10.36 -32.85 3.51
C SER A 29 9.01 -33.56 3.70
N GLU A 30 7.93 -32.79 3.87
CA GLU A 30 6.60 -33.31 4.18
C GLU A 30 5.67 -33.34 2.95
N SER A 31 4.40 -33.71 3.15
CA SER A 31 3.39 -33.71 2.10
C SER A 31 3.23 -32.33 1.46
N ALA A 32 2.93 -32.28 0.16
CA ALA A 32 2.87 -31.04 -0.62
C ALA A 32 1.90 -30.00 -0.03
N SER A 33 0.76 -30.43 0.53
CA SER A 33 -0.22 -29.55 1.18
C SER A 33 0.32 -28.93 2.48
N TYR A 34 1.03 -29.71 3.29
CA TYR A 34 1.69 -29.20 4.49
C TYR A 34 2.83 -28.25 4.17
N VAL A 35 3.69 -28.61 3.20
CA VAL A 35 4.77 -27.74 2.70
C VAL A 35 4.20 -26.38 2.26
N LEU A 36 3.11 -26.38 1.50
CA LEU A 36 2.46 -25.15 1.06
C LEU A 36 1.98 -24.30 2.24
N ALA A 37 1.29 -24.90 3.21
CA ALA A 37 0.79 -24.19 4.39
C ALA A 37 1.92 -23.57 5.22
N VAL A 38 3.00 -24.32 5.45
CA VAL A 38 4.19 -23.83 6.17
C VAL A 38 4.86 -22.69 5.42
N LYS A 39 5.04 -22.83 4.09
CA LYS A 39 5.63 -21.78 3.26
C LYS A 39 4.83 -20.49 3.30
N LEU A 40 3.50 -20.57 3.18
CA LEU A 40 2.64 -19.39 3.26
C LEU A 40 2.70 -18.74 4.65
N LYS A 41 2.76 -19.52 5.73
CA LYS A 41 2.89 -19.00 7.10
C LYS A 41 4.22 -18.27 7.32
N ALA A 42 5.33 -18.83 6.82
CA ALA A 42 6.64 -18.20 6.91
C ALA A 42 6.77 -16.97 5.99
N LEU A 43 6.23 -17.04 4.77
CA LEU A 43 6.22 -15.89 3.87
C LEU A 43 5.41 -14.73 4.46
N LYS A 44 4.27 -15.02 5.10
CA LYS A 44 3.46 -14.04 5.81
C LYS A 44 4.25 -13.30 6.90
N SER A 45 5.04 -14.00 7.73
CA SER A 45 5.85 -13.33 8.77
C SER A 45 6.93 -12.45 8.15
N LEU A 46 7.64 -12.95 7.13
CA LEU A 46 8.68 -12.19 6.42
C LEU A 46 8.12 -10.90 5.80
N LEU A 47 6.92 -10.95 5.20
CA LEU A 47 6.26 -9.78 4.66
C LEU A 47 5.83 -8.76 5.73
N ILE A 48 5.39 -9.23 6.89
CA ILE A 48 5.04 -8.36 8.02
C ILE A 48 6.29 -7.63 8.54
N ASP A 49 7.38 -8.36 8.73
CA ASP A 49 8.64 -7.80 9.24
C ASP A 49 9.25 -6.82 8.23
N TRP A 50 9.27 -7.19 6.95
CA TRP A 50 9.70 -6.31 5.88
C TRP A 50 8.88 -5.01 5.85
N ASN A 51 7.57 -5.10 6.00
CA ASN A 51 6.70 -3.94 6.04
C ASN A 51 6.91 -3.05 7.28
N ARG A 52 7.25 -3.61 8.44
CA ARG A 52 7.61 -2.82 9.63
C ARG A 52 8.89 -2.02 9.38
N MET A 53 9.90 -2.67 8.80
CA MET A 53 11.16 -2.01 8.47
C MET A 53 10.98 -0.93 7.40
N ASP A 54 10.20 -1.22 6.35
CA ASP A 54 10.06 -0.30 5.21
C ASP A 54 9.06 0.83 5.46
N LEU A 55 8.00 0.64 6.24
CA LEU A 55 7.10 1.75 6.61
C LEU A 55 7.80 2.79 7.49
N GLY A 56 8.67 2.34 8.40
CA GLY A 56 9.52 3.23 9.19
C GLY A 56 10.45 4.04 8.29
N LYS A 57 11.14 3.35 7.37
CA LYS A 57 11.99 3.99 6.36
C LYS A 57 11.22 4.93 5.44
N MET A 58 10.01 4.60 5.02
CA MET A 58 9.21 5.42 4.11
C MET A 58 8.96 6.83 4.67
N LYS A 59 8.55 6.94 5.94
CA LYS A 59 8.31 8.24 6.58
C LYS A 59 9.61 9.07 6.71
N VAL A 60 10.67 8.42 7.18
CA VAL A 60 11.98 9.06 7.36
C VAL A 60 12.56 9.50 6.02
N ASN A 61 12.58 8.62 5.03
CA ASN A 61 13.13 8.89 3.70
C ASN A 61 12.34 9.96 2.96
N LYS A 62 11.01 10.00 3.10
CA LYS A 62 10.18 11.10 2.58
C LYS A 62 10.60 12.44 3.17
N ALA A 63 10.77 12.51 4.49
CA ALA A 63 11.18 13.74 5.17
C ALA A 63 12.60 14.15 4.78
N LEU A 64 13.54 13.21 4.69
CA LEU A 64 14.91 13.46 4.24
C LEU A 64 14.94 13.99 2.80
N ALA A 65 14.20 13.36 1.89
CA ALA A 65 14.11 13.81 0.50
C ALA A 65 13.51 15.23 0.41
N LEU A 66 12.48 15.52 1.21
CA LEU A 66 11.89 16.86 1.29
C LEU A 66 12.87 17.91 1.81
N ASN A 67 13.60 17.59 2.89
CA ASN A 67 14.62 18.48 3.45
C ASN A 67 15.75 18.74 2.45
N GLN A 68 16.13 17.74 1.65
CA GLN A 68 17.13 17.90 0.61
C GLN A 68 16.65 18.82 -0.52
N VAL A 69 15.36 18.73 -0.89
CA VAL A 69 14.74 19.65 -1.85
C VAL A 69 14.72 21.08 -1.31
N ASP A 70 14.25 21.26 -0.07
CA ASP A 70 14.21 22.56 0.61
C ASP A 70 15.60 23.19 0.75
N PHE A 71 16.61 22.39 1.06
CA PHE A 71 18.01 22.84 1.09
C PHE A 71 18.44 23.43 -0.27
N TRP A 72 18.20 22.71 -1.37
CA TRP A 72 18.60 23.19 -2.69
C TRP A 72 17.80 24.40 -3.16
N ASP A 73 16.51 24.46 -2.84
CA ASP A 73 15.68 25.62 -3.17
C ASP A 73 16.16 26.88 -2.42
N LYS A 74 16.66 26.74 -1.18
CA LYS A 74 17.30 27.85 -0.44
C LYS A 74 18.64 28.28 -1.04
N VAL A 75 19.46 27.34 -1.48
CA VAL A 75 20.75 27.67 -2.14
C VAL A 75 20.49 28.44 -3.43
N GLU A 76 19.50 28.05 -4.23
CA GLU A 76 19.15 28.70 -5.49
C GLU A 76 18.71 30.17 -5.32
N LEU A 77 18.12 30.52 -4.16
CA LEU A 77 17.78 31.91 -3.81
C LEU A 77 19.02 32.78 -3.58
N THR A 78 20.15 32.18 -3.18
CA THR A 78 21.39 32.91 -2.89
C THR A 78 22.34 32.97 -4.08
N ARG A 79 22.37 31.91 -4.90
CA ARG A 79 23.19 31.82 -6.11
C ARG A 79 22.63 30.79 -7.09
N PRO A 80 22.98 30.87 -8.38
CA PRO A 80 22.71 29.79 -9.32
C PRO A 80 23.34 28.47 -8.87
N LEU A 81 22.60 27.38 -9.07
CA LEU A 81 23.09 26.02 -8.84
C LEU A 81 24.01 25.58 -9.97
N THR A 82 25.06 24.82 -9.63
CA THR A 82 25.89 24.13 -10.64
C THR A 82 25.14 22.95 -11.24
N ILE A 83 25.65 22.41 -12.35
CA ILE A 83 25.04 21.24 -13.03
C ILE A 83 24.92 20.04 -12.07
N HIS A 84 25.96 19.76 -11.28
CA HIS A 84 25.94 18.66 -10.30
C HIS A 84 24.91 18.88 -9.18
N GLU A 85 24.74 20.13 -8.73
CA GLU A 85 23.74 20.46 -7.71
C GLU A 85 22.31 20.40 -8.25
N LEU A 86 22.11 20.78 -9.52
CA LEU A 86 20.84 20.60 -10.22
C LEU A 86 20.48 19.11 -10.34
N GLU A 87 21.44 18.26 -10.65
CA GLU A 87 21.26 16.81 -10.68
C GLU A 87 20.93 16.26 -9.30
N ALA A 88 21.64 16.69 -8.25
CA ALA A 88 21.35 16.29 -6.87
C ALA A 88 19.94 16.71 -6.44
N ARG A 89 19.50 17.93 -6.78
CA ARG A 89 18.14 18.40 -6.52
C ARG A 89 17.11 17.58 -7.29
N ARG A 90 17.37 17.26 -8.56
CA ARG A 90 16.50 16.43 -9.39
C ARG A 90 16.31 15.05 -8.76
N GLY A 91 17.40 14.40 -8.32
CA GLY A 91 17.36 13.13 -7.61
C GLY A 91 16.53 13.21 -6.33
N ALA A 92 16.73 14.24 -5.51
CA ALA A 92 15.93 14.45 -4.30
C ALA A 92 14.42 14.63 -4.60
N LYS A 93 14.07 15.35 -5.68
CA LYS A 93 12.68 15.50 -6.12
C LYS A 93 12.09 14.17 -6.62
N GLU A 94 12.87 13.36 -7.32
CA GLU A 94 12.45 12.02 -7.78
C GLU A 94 12.23 11.05 -6.60
N ASP A 95 13.14 11.04 -5.63
CA ASP A 95 13.00 10.25 -4.41
C ASP A 95 11.76 10.67 -3.62
N PHE A 96 11.56 11.98 -3.44
CA PHE A 96 10.37 12.48 -2.76
C PHE A 96 9.08 12.02 -3.47
N LYS A 97 9.01 12.16 -4.80
CA LYS A 97 7.88 11.66 -5.62
C LYS A 97 7.67 10.16 -5.43
N LYS A 98 8.74 9.35 -5.40
CA LYS A 98 8.66 7.90 -5.13
C LYS A 98 7.99 7.65 -3.78
N TRP A 99 8.43 8.30 -2.71
CA TRP A 99 7.89 8.07 -1.37
C TRP A 99 6.45 8.52 -1.23
N VAL A 100 6.08 9.67 -1.81
CA VAL A 100 4.69 10.15 -1.84
C VAL A 100 3.77 9.16 -2.55
N LEU A 101 4.20 8.62 -3.69
CA LEU A 101 3.42 7.63 -4.44
C LEU A 101 3.16 6.34 -3.63
N LEU A 102 4.18 5.84 -2.92
CA LEU A 102 4.03 4.65 -2.07
C LEU A 102 3.05 4.89 -0.92
N GLU A 103 3.15 6.06 -0.29
CA GLU A 103 2.24 6.47 0.77
C GLU A 103 0.81 6.60 0.27
N GLU A 104 0.61 7.23 -0.89
CA GLU A 104 -0.69 7.37 -1.53
C GLU A 104 -1.35 6.01 -1.80
N ILE A 105 -0.60 5.06 -2.38
CA ILE A 105 -1.11 3.69 -2.63
C ILE A 105 -1.53 3.02 -1.32
N SER A 106 -0.75 3.20 -0.24
CA SER A 106 -1.07 2.68 1.09
C SER A 106 -2.36 3.28 1.64
N TRP A 107 -2.55 4.59 1.50
CA TRP A 107 -3.75 5.30 1.95
C TRP A 107 -4.99 4.93 1.14
N ARG A 108 -4.89 4.85 -0.19
CA ARG A 108 -6.00 4.43 -1.06
C ARG A 108 -6.48 3.02 -0.70
N GLN A 109 -5.55 2.10 -0.43
CA GLN A 109 -5.91 0.75 0.00
C GLN A 109 -6.59 0.76 1.38
N LYS A 110 -6.02 1.47 2.37
CA LYS A 110 -6.64 1.59 3.71
C LYS A 110 -8.02 2.23 3.65
N SER A 111 -8.20 3.27 2.85
CA SER A 111 -9.48 3.96 2.66
C SER A 111 -10.55 3.00 2.12
N ARG A 112 -10.26 2.23 1.06
CA ARG A 112 -11.17 1.20 0.55
C ARG A 112 -11.47 0.12 1.58
N GLU A 113 -10.47 -0.28 2.34
CA GLU A 113 -10.62 -1.27 3.41
C GLU A 113 -11.52 -0.80 4.55
N VAL A 114 -11.46 0.49 4.89
CA VAL A 114 -12.34 1.14 5.88
C VAL A 114 -13.75 1.23 5.31
N TRP A 115 -13.89 1.71 4.07
CA TRP A 115 -15.19 1.81 3.40
C TRP A 115 -15.91 0.45 3.31
N LEU A 116 -15.20 -0.63 2.97
CA LEU A 116 -15.77 -1.98 2.96
C LEU A 116 -16.20 -2.50 4.34
N ARG A 117 -15.61 -1.99 5.43
CA ARG A 117 -15.98 -2.39 6.80
C ARG A 117 -17.14 -1.56 7.35
N GLU A 118 -17.16 -0.27 7.04
CA GLU A 118 -18.13 0.69 7.56
C GLU A 118 -19.39 0.77 6.67
N GLY A 119 -19.32 0.29 5.43
CA GLY A 119 -20.38 0.39 4.44
C GLY A 119 -20.44 1.79 3.80
N ASP A 120 -21.15 1.90 2.68
CA ASP A 120 -21.53 3.21 2.14
C ASP A 120 -22.78 3.69 2.88
N LYS A 121 -22.84 4.98 3.24
CA LYS A 121 -24.10 5.60 3.71
C LYS A 121 -25.23 5.38 2.70
N ASN A 122 -24.87 5.31 1.41
CA ASN A 122 -25.79 5.08 0.31
C ASN A 122 -26.22 3.61 0.15
N THR A 123 -25.55 2.63 0.78
CA THR A 123 -25.96 1.22 0.67
C THR A 123 -27.35 1.01 1.27
N SER A 124 -27.66 1.66 2.41
CA SER A 124 -29.00 1.60 3.00
C SER A 124 -30.07 2.22 2.11
N PHE A 125 -29.74 3.30 1.38
CA PHE A 125 -30.62 3.98 0.45
C PHE A 125 -30.87 3.11 -0.80
N LEU A 126 -29.83 2.54 -1.39
CA LEU A 126 -29.95 1.63 -2.53
C LEU A 126 -30.69 0.34 -2.16
N VAL A 127 -30.43 -0.22 -0.97
CA VAL A 127 -31.18 -1.38 -0.45
C VAL A 127 -32.65 -1.03 -0.25
N LYS A 128 -32.98 0.15 0.33
CA LYS A 128 -34.36 0.62 0.48
C LYS A 128 -35.06 0.82 -0.86
N ILE A 129 -34.37 1.40 -1.83
CA ILE A 129 -34.89 1.55 -3.18
C ILE A 129 -35.17 0.17 -3.77
N ILE A 130 -34.17 -0.71 -3.84
CA ILE A 130 -34.32 -2.06 -4.40
C ILE A 130 -35.44 -2.84 -3.71
N SER A 131 -35.57 -2.75 -2.39
CA SER A 131 -36.69 -3.36 -1.68
C SER A 131 -38.04 -2.78 -2.11
N SER A 132 -38.13 -1.46 -2.30
CA SER A 132 -39.35 -0.79 -2.79
C SER A 132 -39.75 -1.28 -4.18
N TRP A 133 -38.80 -1.34 -5.12
CA TRP A 133 -39.02 -1.86 -6.47
C TRP A 133 -39.49 -3.32 -6.44
N LEU A 134 -38.87 -4.16 -5.60
CA LEU A 134 -39.25 -5.57 -5.47
C LEU A 134 -40.65 -5.77 -4.86
N THR A 135 -41.07 -4.91 -3.93
CA THR A 135 -42.45 -4.91 -3.39
C THR A 135 -43.48 -4.43 -4.41
N GLU A 136 -43.16 -3.42 -5.24
CA GLU A 136 -44.05 -2.92 -6.29
C GLU A 136 -44.20 -3.93 -7.44
N GLU A 137 -43.15 -4.67 -7.77
CA GLU A 137 -43.14 -5.64 -8.87
C GLU A 137 -43.77 -7.00 -8.48
N ASN A 138 -43.73 -7.39 -7.20
CA ASN A 138 -44.27 -8.68 -6.73
C ASN A 138 -45.56 -8.61 -5.90
N GLY A 139 -46.09 -7.42 -5.59
CA GLY A 139 -47.41 -7.26 -4.95
C GLY A 139 -47.63 -8.05 -3.66
N LEU A 140 -46.57 -8.40 -2.93
CA LEU A 140 -46.66 -9.05 -1.63
C LEU A 140 -46.25 -8.07 -0.54
N ASP A 141 -47.25 -7.54 0.15
CA ASP A 141 -47.10 -6.88 1.44
C ASP A 141 -46.60 -7.94 2.45
N MET A 142 -45.30 -7.91 2.75
CA MET A 142 -44.76 -8.57 3.92
C MET A 142 -44.61 -7.53 5.02
N GLY A 143 -45.70 -7.35 5.76
CA GLY A 143 -45.70 -6.66 7.05
C GLY A 143 -44.68 -7.29 7.99
N TRP A 144 -43.97 -6.43 8.71
CA TRP A 144 -43.03 -6.79 9.77
C TRP A 144 -43.75 -7.43 10.97
#